data_AF-A0A3D1HSZ8-F1
#
_entry.id   AF-A0A3D1HSZ8-F1
#
_cell.length_a   1.000
_cell.length_b   1.000
_cell.length_c   1.000
_cell.angle_alpha   90.00
_cell.angle_beta   90.00
_cell.angle_gamma   90.00
#
_symmetry.space_group_name_H-M   'P 1'
#
loop_
_entity.id
_entity.type
_entity.pdbx_description
1 polymer ?
#
loop_
_entity_poly.entity_id
_entity_poly.type
_entity_poly.pdbx_seq_one_letter_code
_entity_poly.pdbx_strand_id
1 'polypeptide(L)'
;MTVHLKKLSVGSESLASLRHWQTERVRNGMELMHVTRNTPRRADEVLDGGSIFWVIKGVMCARQPITELRSMQRADGKPACGIVLAPEI
;
A
#
# COMPACT_ATOMS: atom_id res chain seq x y z
N MET A 1 2.61 14.72 13.46
CA MET A 1 2.85 15.34 12.13
C MET A 1 2.73 14.24 11.12
N THR A 2 1.83 14.34 10.16
CA THR A 2 1.59 13.28 9.19
C THR A 2 2.85 12.95 8.39
N VAL A 3 3.09 11.65 8.15
CA VAL A 3 4.11 11.19 7.21
C VAL A 3 3.54 10.26 6.16
N HIS A 4 4.22 10.20 5.03
CA HIS A 4 3.80 9.42 3.88
C HIS A 4 4.85 8.35 3.55
N LEU A 5 4.39 7.28 2.93
CA LEU A 5 5.24 6.20 2.44
C LEU A 5 5.45 6.38 0.94
N LYS A 6 6.66 6.14 0.45
CA LYS A 6 6.92 5.95 -0.99
C LYS A 6 7.05 4.46 -1.28
N LYS A 7 6.40 3.99 -2.34
CA LYS A 7 6.41 2.57 -2.71
C LYS A 7 6.66 2.40 -4.19
N LEU A 8 7.72 1.66 -4.51
CA LEU A 8 7.97 1.19 -5.86
C LEU A 8 6.93 0.12 -6.23
N SER A 9 6.16 0.36 -7.28
CA SER A 9 5.21 -0.60 -7.84
C SER A 9 5.89 -1.43 -8.93
N VAL A 10 6.71 -2.39 -8.50
CA VAL A 10 7.40 -3.30 -9.42
C VAL A 10 6.37 -4.19 -10.13
N GLY A 11 6.44 -4.28 -11.46
CA GLY A 11 5.47 -5.01 -12.29
C GLY A 11 4.29 -4.18 -12.79
N SER A 12 4.08 -2.96 -12.26
CA SER A 12 3.18 -2.00 -12.90
C SER A 12 3.92 -1.25 -14.01
N GLU A 13 3.31 -1.15 -15.18
CA GLU A 13 3.89 -0.42 -16.32
C GLU A 13 3.39 1.02 -16.40
N SER A 14 2.23 1.28 -15.80
CA SER A 14 1.53 2.57 -15.77
C SER A 14 0.56 2.67 -14.58
N LEU A 15 0.04 3.86 -14.29
CA LEU A 15 -1.03 4.04 -13.32
C LEU A 15 -2.28 3.21 -13.66
N ALA A 16 -2.62 3.09 -14.95
CA ALA A 16 -3.75 2.28 -15.40
C ALA A 16 -3.56 0.79 -15.04
N SER A 17 -2.35 0.23 -15.21
CA SER A 17 -2.07 -1.15 -14.82
C SER A 17 -2.19 -1.38 -13.31
N LEU A 18 -1.77 -0.41 -12.49
CA LEU A 18 -1.93 -0.48 -11.03
C LEU A 18 -3.41 -0.42 -10.63
N ARG A 19 -4.17 0.50 -11.23
CA ARG A 19 -5.62 0.64 -11.00
C ARG A 19 -6.38 -0.60 -11.42
N HIS A 20 -5.99 -1.23 -12.53
CA HIS A 20 -6.56 -2.50 -12.99
C HIS A 20 -6.31 -3.61 -11.96
N TRP A 21 -5.07 -3.79 -11.49
CA TRP A 21 -4.76 -4.77 -10.45
C TRP A 21 -5.57 -4.57 -9.16
N GLN A 22 -5.72 -3.32 -8.70
CA GLN A 22 -6.55 -3.01 -7.53
C GLN A 22 -8.04 -3.32 -7.78
N THR A 23 -8.54 -2.95 -8.97
CA THR A 23 -9.93 -3.22 -9.36
C THR A 23 -10.22 -4.72 -9.36
N GLU A 24 -9.33 -5.53 -9.94
CA GLU A 24 -9.47 -6.98 -9.94
C GLU A 24 -9.43 -7.55 -8.52
N ARG A 25 -8.60 -7.02 -7.61
CA ARG A 25 -8.65 -7.44 -6.21
C ARG A 25 -10.00 -7.18 -5.55
N VAL A 26 -10.52 -5.97 -5.71
CA VAL A 26 -11.82 -5.57 -5.14
C VAL A 26 -12.94 -6.43 -5.73
N ARG A 27 -12.92 -6.70 -7.05
CA ARG A 27 -13.89 -7.58 -7.71
C ARG A 27 -13.88 -9.01 -7.16
N ASN A 28 -12.71 -9.50 -6.77
CA ASN A 28 -12.56 -10.80 -6.11
C ASN A 28 -12.91 -10.76 -4.61
N GLY A 29 -13.53 -9.68 -4.13
CA GLY A 29 -13.89 -9.51 -2.71
C GLY A 29 -12.69 -9.35 -1.79
N MET A 30 -11.50 -9.06 -2.33
CA MET A 30 -10.29 -8.88 -1.55
C MET A 30 -10.08 -7.41 -1.19
N GLU A 31 -9.65 -7.17 0.05
CA GLU A 31 -9.23 -5.86 0.52
C GLU A 31 -7.98 -5.37 -0.24
N LEU A 32 -7.90 -4.06 -0.46
CA LEU A 32 -6.71 -3.41 -0.99
C LEU A 32 -5.67 -3.30 0.12
N MET A 33 -4.70 -4.19 0.07
CA MET A 33 -3.66 -4.27 1.06
C MET A 33 -2.32 -4.53 0.41
N HIS A 34 -1.32 -3.75 0.80
CA HIS A 34 0.08 -3.99 0.46
C HIS A 34 0.81 -4.63 1.64
N VAL A 35 1.26 -5.87 1.48
CA VAL A 35 2.03 -6.57 2.53
C VAL A 35 3.51 -6.19 2.44
N THR A 36 4.08 -5.78 3.56
CA THR A 36 5.50 -5.46 3.71
C THR A 36 6.13 -6.28 4.83
N ARG A 37 7.42 -6.60 4.69
CA ARG A 37 8.20 -7.30 5.72
C ARG A 37 8.43 -6.43 6.95
N ASN A 38 8.61 -5.13 6.75
CA ASN A 38 8.95 -4.19 7.81
C ASN A 38 7.76 -3.29 8.09
N THR A 39 7.32 -3.25 9.34
CA THR A 39 6.32 -2.30 9.83
C THR A 39 6.90 -0.88 9.83
N PRO A 40 6.14 0.14 9.41
CA PRO A 40 6.55 1.54 9.54
C PRO A 40 6.88 1.88 11.00
N ARG A 41 8.08 2.42 11.26
CA ARG A 41 8.51 2.80 12.63
C ARG A 41 7.68 3.94 13.23
N ARG A 42 7.13 4.80 12.36
CA ARG A 42 6.30 5.96 12.70
C ARG A 42 4.83 5.66 12.36
N ALA A 43 4.31 4.54 12.88
CA ALA A 43 3.00 4.02 12.52
C ALA A 43 1.88 5.04 12.82
N ASP A 44 1.90 5.65 14.00
CA ASP A 44 0.88 6.62 14.41
C ASP A 44 0.84 7.83 13.47
N GLU A 45 2.00 8.33 13.05
CA GLU A 45 2.10 9.45 12.10
C GLU A 45 1.72 9.08 10.66
N VAL A 46 1.79 7.80 10.30
CA VAL A 46 1.26 7.28 9.03
C VAL A 46 -0.26 7.18 9.10
N LEU A 47 -0.81 6.79 10.25
CA LEU A 47 -2.26 6.67 10.45
C LEU A 47 -2.95 8.01 10.69
N ASP A 48 -2.19 9.06 11.07
CA ASP A 48 -2.61 10.46 11.17
C ASP A 48 -2.81 11.11 9.77
N GLY A 49 -3.57 10.48 8.88
CA GLY A 49 -3.87 10.99 7.53
C GLY A 49 -2.80 10.72 6.46
N GLY A 50 -1.91 9.76 6.69
CA GLY A 50 -0.83 9.41 5.77
C GLY A 50 -1.31 8.76 4.47
N SER A 51 -0.38 8.60 3.54
CA SER A 51 -0.67 8.06 2.22
C SER A 51 0.52 7.28 1.69
N ILE A 52 0.26 6.33 0.81
CA ILE A 52 1.28 5.69 -0.01
C ILE A 52 1.36 6.40 -1.36
N PHE A 53 2.56 6.83 -1.72
CA PHE A 53 2.86 7.38 -3.03
C PHE A 53 3.47 6.28 -3.89
N TRP A 54 2.76 5.95 -4.97
CA TRP A 54 3.15 4.90 -5.89
C TRP A 54 4.14 5.44 -6.91
N VAL A 55 5.29 4.78 -6.99
CA VAL A 55 6.37 5.11 -7.90
C VAL A 55 6.46 4.03 -8.97
N ILE A 56 6.29 4.43 -10.23
CA ILE A 56 6.34 3.55 -11.41
C ILE A 56 7.42 4.09 -12.34
N LYS A 57 8.39 3.24 -12.72
CA LYS A 57 9.52 3.61 -13.59
C LYS A 57 10.25 4.88 -13.12
N GLY A 58 10.41 5.03 -11.80
CA GLY A 58 11.10 6.17 -11.17
C GLY A 58 10.26 7.43 -11.01
N VAL A 59 9.01 7.45 -11.48
CA VAL A 59 8.11 8.60 -11.38
C VAL A 59 7.03 8.35 -10.33
N MET A 60 6.75 9.34 -9.49
CA MET A 60 5.62 9.30 -8.56
C MET A 60 4.32 9.53 -9.34
N CYS A 61 3.48 8.50 -9.45
CA CYS A 61 2.33 8.49 -10.36
C CYS A 61 0.98 8.66 -9.65
N ALA A 62 0.88 8.30 -8.37
CA ALA A 62 -0.37 8.41 -7.63
C ALA A 62 -0.15 8.52 -6.12
N ARG A 63 -1.15 9.06 -5.45
CA ARG A 63 -1.26 9.13 -3.99
C ARG A 63 -2.50 8.33 -3.59
N GLN A 64 -2.32 7.38 -2.69
CA GLN A 64 -3.43 6.58 -2.15
C GLN A 64 -3.44 6.65 -0.62
N PRO A 65 -4.56 7.03 0.01
CA PRO A 65 -4.67 7.08 1.47
C PRO A 65 -4.45 5.71 2.12
N ILE A 66 -3.81 5.71 3.28
CA ILE A 66 -3.65 4.53 4.14
C ILE A 66 -4.74 4.58 5.19
N THR A 67 -5.49 3.48 5.35
CA THR A 67 -6.60 3.39 6.29
C THR A 67 -6.24 2.61 7.55
N GLU A 68 -5.36 1.62 7.44
CA GLU A 68 -4.98 0.75 8.55
C GLU A 68 -3.56 0.19 8.34
N LEU A 69 -2.85 -0.06 9.44
CA LEU A 69 -1.65 -0.89 9.49
C LEU A 69 -1.97 -2.16 10.28
N ARG A 70 -2.10 -3.28 9.60
CA ARG A 70 -2.49 -4.56 10.18
C ARG A 70 -1.27 -5.44 10.45
N SER A 71 -1.13 -5.92 11.68
CA SER A 71 -0.12 -6.93 12.01
C SER A 71 -0.45 -8.24 11.29
N MET A 72 0.54 -8.79 10.60
CA MET A 72 0.41 -10.02 9.81
C MET A 72 1.57 -10.98 10.09
N GLN A 73 1.36 -12.24 9.72
CA GLN A 73 2.42 -13.23 9.64
C GLN A 73 2.50 -13.76 8.21
N ARG A 74 3.72 -13.92 7.70
CA ARG A 74 3.97 -14.52 6.39
C ARG A 74 3.87 -16.04 6.50
N ALA A 75 3.76 -16.72 5.36
CA ALA A 75 3.75 -18.18 5.30
C ALA A 75 4.99 -18.85 5.93
N ASP A 76 6.11 -18.11 6.02
CA ASP A 76 7.35 -18.55 6.68
C ASP A 76 7.36 -18.31 8.21
N GLY A 77 6.23 -17.90 8.79
CA GLY A 77 6.08 -17.60 10.22
C GLY A 77 6.71 -16.27 10.66
N LYS A 78 7.32 -15.50 9.75
CA LYS A 78 7.94 -14.22 10.10
C LYS A 78 6.90 -13.10 10.20
N PRO A 79 7.12 -12.10 11.08
CA PRO A 79 6.28 -10.90 11.13
C PRO A 79 6.23 -10.17 9.79
N ALA A 80 5.06 -9.60 9.51
CA ALA A 80 4.81 -8.67 8.42
C ALA A 80 3.78 -7.64 8.84
N CYS A 81 3.63 -6.62 8.00
CA CYS A 81 2.61 -5.59 8.15
C CYS A 81 1.82 -5.49 6.85
N GLY A 82 0.50 -5.57 6.95
CA GLY A 82 -0.43 -5.22 5.89
C GLY A 82 -0.74 -3.73 5.96
N ILE A 83 -0.42 -3.00 4.89
CA ILE A 83 -0.80 -1.60 4.73
C ILE A 83 -2.13 -1.60 3.99
N VAL A 84 -3.22 -1.32 4.68
CA VAL A 84 -4.57 -1.25 4.09
C VAL A 84 -4.76 0.11 3.44
N LEU A 85 -5.36 0.10 2.26
CA LEU A 85 -5.46 1.24 1.37
C LEU A 85 -6.92 1.59 1.12
N ALA A 86 -7.20 2.88 0.96
CA ALA A 86 -8.50 3.34 0.48
C ALA A 86 -8.75 2.85 -0.97
N PRO A 87 -10.02 2.64 -1.37
CA PRO A 87 -10.37 2.09 -2.69
C PRO A 87 -9.99 2.99 -3.87
N GLU A 88 -9.83 4.30 -3.63
CA GLU A 88 -9.51 5.28 -4.67
C GLU A 88 -8.01 5.59 -4.74
N ILE A 89 -7.50 5.67 -5.98
CA ILE A 89 -6.10 5.98 -6.33
C ILE A 89 -6.01 7.04 -7.44
#